data_AF-A0A1B6E4W5-F1
#
_entry.id   AF-A0A1B6E4W5-F1
#
_cell.length_a   1.000
_cell.length_b   1.000
_cell.length_c   1.000
_cell.angle_alpha   90.00
_cell.angle_beta   90.00
_cell.angle_gamma   90.00
#
_symmetry.space_group_name_H-M   'P 1'
#
loop_
_entity.id
_entity.type
_entity.pdbx_description
1 polymer ?
#
loop_
_entity_poly.entity_id
_entity_poly.type
_entity_poly.pdbx_seq_one_letter_code
_entity_poly.pdbx_strand_id
1 'polypeptide(L)'
;YLHPASNRKNLSVMKYSQVTKVLIDPLTKQVYGVEFIRRNKRYRVRARKEVILSAGAVNSPQLLMLSGVGPANELNKHRINVLSDIPVGYNFMDHVALGGLTFLIDPPYSIHFDRLLNNASVLHQFMQFHKGWATIPGGTEAIGFIDIKNPFDPKGYPDLELLLASGTMCSEPTLRASFGITDE
;
A
#
# COMPACT_ATOMS: atom_id res chain seq x y z
N TYR A 1 -2.72 -1.05 15.00
CA TYR A 1 -4.20 -1.09 15.14
C TYR A 1 -4.77 -2.46 15.49
N LEU A 2 -4.57 -3.50 14.67
CA LEU A 2 -5.22 -4.80 14.90
C LEU A 2 -4.61 -5.65 16.03
N HIS A 3 -3.28 -5.71 16.14
CA HIS A 3 -2.61 -6.54 17.15
C HIS A 3 -3.02 -6.17 18.60
N PRO A 4 -3.03 -4.89 19.03
CA PRO A 4 -3.49 -4.54 20.37
C PRO A 4 -4.99 -4.82 20.61
N ALA A 5 -5.79 -4.93 19.55
CA ALA A 5 -7.24 -5.14 19.63
C ALA A 5 -7.65 -6.63 19.45
N SER A 6 -6.71 -7.55 19.31
CA SER A 6 -6.96 -8.95 18.95
C SER A 6 -7.84 -9.71 19.94
N ASN A 7 -7.81 -9.32 21.21
CA ASN A 7 -8.55 -10.01 22.28
C ASN A 7 -10.02 -9.58 22.40
N ARG A 8 -10.46 -8.61 21.59
CA ARG A 8 -11.86 -8.15 21.59
C ARG A 8 -12.78 -9.23 21.02
N LYS A 9 -13.70 -9.75 21.84
CA LYS A 9 -14.64 -10.82 21.46
C LYS A 9 -15.58 -10.45 20.30
N ASN A 10 -15.78 -9.16 20.04
CA ASN A 10 -16.60 -8.64 18.95
C ASN A 10 -15.81 -8.36 17.65
N LEU A 11 -14.52 -8.72 17.58
CA LEU A 11 -13.68 -8.60 16.40
C LEU A 11 -13.25 -10.00 15.94
N SER A 12 -13.49 -10.31 14.66
CA SER A 12 -12.97 -11.51 14.02
C SER A 12 -12.07 -11.13 12.86
N VAL A 13 -10.84 -11.65 12.84
CA VAL A 13 -9.88 -11.41 11.77
C VAL A 13 -9.63 -12.72 11.03
N MET A 14 -9.98 -12.76 9.75
CA MET A 14 -9.81 -13.95 8.90
C MET A 14 -8.68 -13.73 7.90
N LYS A 15 -7.54 -14.38 8.13
CA LYS A 15 -6.41 -14.40 7.18
C LYS A 15 -6.64 -15.42 6.06
N TYR A 16 -5.97 -15.20 4.92
CA TYR A 16 -6.02 -16.07 3.73
C TYR A 16 -7.44 -16.24 3.19
N SER A 17 -8.22 -15.16 3.23
CA SER A 17 -9.61 -15.10 2.81
C SER A 17 -9.76 -14.00 1.76
N GLN A 18 -9.61 -14.35 0.48
CA GLN A 18 -9.70 -13.39 -0.62
C GLN A 18 -11.17 -13.15 -0.98
N VAL A 19 -11.66 -11.93 -0.75
CA VAL A 19 -13.02 -11.55 -1.20
C VAL A 19 -13.04 -11.51 -2.72
N THR A 20 -14.06 -12.13 -3.31
CA THR A 20 -14.22 -12.23 -4.78
C THR A 20 -15.46 -11.50 -5.28
N LYS A 21 -16.46 -11.25 -4.41
CA LYS A 21 -17.69 -10.57 -4.79
C LYS A 21 -18.39 -9.92 -3.59
N VAL A 22 -18.92 -8.72 -3.76
CA VAL A 22 -19.88 -8.10 -2.85
C VAL A 22 -21.28 -8.58 -3.24
N LEU A 23 -22.05 -9.00 -2.25
CA LEU A 23 -23.39 -9.53 -2.46
C LEU A 23 -24.40 -8.39 -2.32
N ILE A 24 -25.01 -8.03 -3.44
CA ILE A 24 -25.93 -6.90 -3.58
C ILE A 24 -27.27 -7.43 -4.10
N ASP A 25 -28.36 -7.01 -3.46
CA ASP A 25 -29.70 -7.29 -3.96
C ASP A 25 -29.99 -6.44 -5.21
N PRO A 26 -30.34 -7.05 -6.35
CA PRO A 26 -30.49 -6.32 -7.61
C PRO A 26 -31.68 -5.36 -7.64
N LEU A 27 -32.70 -5.60 -6.81
CA LEU A 27 -33.94 -4.80 -6.74
C LEU A 27 -33.79 -3.65 -5.76
N THR A 28 -33.38 -3.94 -4.52
CA THR A 28 -33.27 -2.95 -3.45
C THR A 28 -31.95 -2.20 -3.48
N LYS A 29 -30.96 -2.71 -4.24
CA LYS A 29 -29.56 -2.23 -4.27
C LYS A 29 -28.87 -2.28 -2.91
N GLN A 30 -29.40 -3.03 -1.95
CA GLN A 30 -28.80 -3.18 -0.63
C GLN A 30 -27.70 -4.24 -0.63
N VAL A 31 -26.56 -3.91 -0.04
CA VAL A 31 -25.47 -4.86 0.23
C VAL A 31 -25.87 -5.72 1.44
N TYR A 32 -25.80 -7.05 1.30
CA TYR A 32 -26.16 -7.98 2.38
C TYR A 32 -25.01 -8.91 2.81
N GLY A 33 -23.84 -8.81 2.18
CA GLY A 33 -22.68 -9.62 2.54
C GLY A 33 -21.57 -9.62 1.51
N VAL A 34 -20.64 -10.56 1.68
CA VAL A 34 -19.55 -10.81 0.74
C VAL A 34 -19.35 -12.30 0.51
N GLU A 35 -18.81 -12.62 -0.65
CA GLU A 35 -18.32 -13.95 -1.02
C GLU A 35 -16.80 -13.93 -1.10
N PHE A 36 -16.15 -14.94 -0.54
CA PHE A 36 -14.69 -15.03 -0.49
C PHE A 36 -14.21 -16.47 -0.68
N ILE A 37 -12.95 -16.62 -1.09
CA ILE A 37 -12.28 -17.91 -1.21
C ILE A 37 -11.28 -18.05 -0.07
N ARG A 38 -11.31 -19.21 0.59
CA ARG A 38 -10.34 -19.61 1.61
C ARG A 38 -10.00 -21.09 1.43
N ARG A 39 -8.72 -21.44 1.34
CA ARG A 39 -8.26 -22.83 1.10
C ARG A 39 -8.99 -23.49 -0.07
N ASN A 40 -9.08 -22.78 -1.20
CA ASN A 40 -9.78 -23.20 -2.44
C ASN A 40 -11.27 -23.52 -2.29
N LYS A 41 -11.91 -23.10 -1.19
CA LYS A 41 -13.35 -23.24 -0.97
C LYS A 41 -14.00 -21.86 -0.93
N ARG A 42 -15.18 -21.77 -1.53
CA ARG A 42 -16.00 -20.56 -1.59
C ARG A 42 -16.90 -20.48 -0.35
N TYR A 43 -16.92 -19.32 0.28
CA TYR A 43 -17.71 -19.03 1.46
C TYR A 43 -18.49 -17.74 1.27
N ARG A 44 -19.61 -17.60 1.98
CA ARG A 44 -20.39 -16.36 2.06
C ARG A 44 -20.54 -15.96 3.52
N VAL A 45 -20.42 -14.67 3.79
CA VAL A 45 -20.71 -14.08 5.10
C VAL A 45 -21.69 -12.94 4.91
N ARG A 46 -22.72 -12.89 5.76
CA ARG A 46 -23.75 -11.84 5.72
C ARG A 46 -23.36 -10.69 6.64
N ALA A 47 -23.60 -9.47 6.17
CA ALA A 47 -23.46 -8.26 6.97
C ALA A 47 -24.87 -7.80 7.40
N ARG A 48 -25.02 -7.45 8.69
CA ARG A 48 -26.30 -6.92 9.22
C ARG A 48 -26.46 -5.42 9.05
N LYS A 49 -25.35 -4.70 8.84
CA LYS A 49 -25.33 -3.24 8.70
C LYS A 49 -24.71 -2.89 7.37
N GLU A 50 -23.39 -3.03 7.28
CA GLU A 50 -22.62 -2.48 6.17
C GLU A 50 -21.45 -3.40 5.81
N VAL A 51 -20.94 -3.22 4.59
CA VAL A 51 -19.67 -3.78 4.12
C VAL A 51 -18.78 -2.58 3.76
N ILE A 52 -17.61 -2.51 4.39
CA ILE A 52 -16.62 -1.45 4.11
C ILE A 52 -15.53 -2.07 3.24
N LEU A 53 -15.32 -1.53 2.04
CA LEU A 53 -14.23 -1.95 1.17
C LEU A 53 -12.94 -1.22 1.56
N SER A 54 -11.88 -1.99 1.79
CA SER A 54 -10.55 -1.48 2.12
C SER A 54 -9.48 -2.32 1.44
N ALA A 55 -9.72 -2.71 0.18
CA ALA A 55 -8.83 -3.57 -0.59
C ALA A 55 -7.71 -2.80 -1.33
N GLY A 56 -7.57 -1.49 -1.06
CA GLY A 56 -6.62 -0.59 -1.73
C GLY A 56 -7.16 0.01 -3.02
N ALA A 57 -6.44 1.00 -3.56
CA ALA A 57 -6.84 1.79 -4.72
C ALA A 57 -7.05 0.96 -6.00
N VAL A 58 -6.35 -0.18 -6.12
CA VAL A 58 -6.45 -1.07 -7.28
C VAL A 58 -7.56 -2.13 -7.11
N ASN A 59 -7.57 -2.86 -5.99
CA ASN A 59 -8.49 -4.00 -5.86
C ASN A 59 -9.91 -3.61 -5.45
N SER A 60 -10.11 -2.46 -4.79
CA SER A 60 -11.46 -2.02 -4.38
C SER A 60 -12.36 -1.71 -5.59
N PRO A 61 -11.94 -0.91 -6.59
CA PRO A 61 -12.74 -0.71 -7.79
C PRO A 61 -12.90 -2.01 -8.60
N GLN A 62 -11.87 -2.85 -8.68
CA GLN A 62 -11.99 -4.16 -9.32
C GLN A 62 -13.08 -5.02 -8.67
N LEU A 63 -13.12 -5.09 -7.34
CA LEU A 63 -14.12 -5.86 -6.60
C LEU A 63 -15.54 -5.31 -6.80
N LEU A 64 -15.71 -3.99 -6.85
CA LEU A 64 -16.99 -3.37 -7.20
C LEU A 64 -17.43 -3.77 -8.61
N MET A 65 -16.52 -3.72 -9.59
CA MET A 65 -16.80 -4.14 -10.96
C MET A 65 -17.19 -5.62 -11.04
N LEU A 66 -16.44 -6.52 -10.39
CA LEU A 66 -16.80 -7.95 -10.26
C LEU A 66 -18.17 -8.19 -9.59
N SER A 67 -18.65 -7.20 -8.84
CA SER A 67 -19.94 -7.21 -8.16
C SER A 67 -21.06 -6.54 -8.99
N GLY A 68 -20.77 -6.10 -10.21
CA GLY A 68 -21.72 -5.46 -11.13
C GLY A 68 -21.85 -3.95 -10.96
N VAL A 69 -20.93 -3.29 -10.25
CA VAL A 69 -20.94 -1.84 -10.03
C VAL A 69 -19.72 -1.21 -10.71
N GLY A 70 -19.95 -0.53 -11.83
CA GLY A 70 -18.89 0.05 -12.66
C GLY A 70 -19.34 0.31 -14.09
N PRO A 71 -18.42 0.71 -14.98
CA PRO A 71 -18.75 1.13 -16.34
C PRO A 71 -19.40 0.01 -17.13
N ALA A 72 -20.62 0.21 -17.64
CA ALA A 72 -21.41 -0.84 -18.29
C ALA A 72 -20.65 -1.53 -19.44
N ASN A 73 -19.90 -0.78 -20.24
CA ASN A 73 -19.11 -1.33 -21.35
C ASN A 73 -18.05 -2.32 -20.87
N GLU A 74 -17.33 -1.99 -19.79
CA GLU A 74 -16.30 -2.88 -19.24
C GLU A 74 -16.92 -4.10 -18.57
N LEU A 75 -18.02 -3.92 -17.83
CA LEU A 75 -18.77 -5.03 -17.23
C LEU A 75 -19.30 -6.01 -18.29
N ASN A 76 -19.90 -5.49 -19.36
CA ASN A 76 -20.44 -6.29 -20.46
C ASN A 76 -19.34 -7.07 -21.20
N LYS A 77 -18.18 -6.45 -21.45
CA LYS A 77 -17.00 -7.11 -22.05
C LYS A 77 -16.56 -8.34 -21.25
N HIS A 78 -16.69 -8.27 -19.92
CA HIS A 78 -16.37 -9.37 -19.00
C HIS A 78 -17.57 -10.26 -18.65
N ARG A 79 -18.72 -10.10 -19.32
CA ARG A 79 -19.96 -10.87 -19.08
C ARG A 79 -20.47 -10.75 -17.64
N ILE A 80 -20.29 -9.59 -17.03
CA ILE A 80 -20.77 -9.26 -15.69
C ILE A 80 -22.09 -8.51 -15.82
N ASN A 81 -23.12 -8.96 -15.08
CA ASN A 81 -24.40 -8.26 -15.03
C ASN A 81 -24.24 -6.86 -14.42
N VAL A 82 -24.69 -5.84 -15.16
CA VAL A 82 -24.63 -4.44 -14.73
C VAL A 82 -25.72 -4.17 -13.68
N LEU A 83 -25.33 -3.94 -12.43
CA LEU A 83 -26.20 -3.49 -11.36
C LEU A 83 -26.27 -1.96 -11.26
N SER A 84 -25.16 -1.27 -11.55
CA SER A 84 -25.06 0.18 -11.54
C SER A 84 -23.95 0.61 -12.49
N ASP A 85 -24.29 1.49 -13.45
CA ASP A 85 -23.36 2.05 -14.42
C ASP A 85 -22.79 3.38 -13.89
N ILE A 86 -21.57 3.33 -13.36
CA ILE A 86 -20.85 4.47 -12.78
C ILE A 86 -19.34 4.33 -13.06
N PRO A 87 -18.55 5.42 -13.07
CA PRO A 87 -17.14 5.39 -13.46
C PRO A 87 -16.20 4.83 -12.37
N VAL A 88 -16.50 3.63 -11.86
CA VAL A 88 -15.61 2.91 -10.93
C VAL A 88 -14.30 2.57 -11.63
N GLY A 89 -13.19 2.84 -10.95
CA GLY A 89 -11.83 2.58 -11.47
C GLY A 89 -11.21 3.75 -12.24
N TYR A 90 -11.94 4.85 -12.43
CA TYR A 90 -11.40 6.08 -13.00
C TYR A 90 -10.70 6.93 -11.95
N ASN A 91 -9.93 7.92 -12.40
CA ASN A 91 -9.20 8.87 -11.56
C ASN A 91 -8.14 8.20 -10.66
N PHE A 92 -7.44 7.19 -11.20
CA PHE A 92 -6.26 6.65 -10.55
C PHE A 92 -5.15 7.71 -10.53
N MET A 93 -4.63 7.97 -9.34
CA MET A 93 -3.55 8.91 -9.09
C MET A 93 -2.45 8.18 -8.34
N ASP A 94 -1.22 8.47 -8.71
CA ASP A 94 -0.02 7.98 -8.03
C ASP A 94 1.05 9.07 -8.09
N HIS A 95 2.06 8.96 -7.24
CA HIS A 95 3.21 9.85 -7.29
C HIS A 95 4.29 9.23 -8.17
N VAL A 96 4.76 9.98 -9.15
CA VAL A 96 5.93 9.58 -9.94
C VAL A 96 7.17 9.94 -9.12
N ALA A 97 7.93 8.91 -8.73
CA ALA A 97 9.22 9.09 -8.10
C ALA A 97 10.34 8.96 -9.15
N LEU A 98 11.25 9.92 -9.18
CA LEU A 98 12.55 9.73 -9.82
C LEU A 98 13.39 8.83 -8.90
N GLY A 99 14.09 7.83 -9.43
CA GLY A 99 14.91 6.85 -8.69
C GLY A 99 16.13 7.41 -7.94
N GLY A 100 16.10 8.71 -7.60
CA GLY A 100 17.10 9.42 -6.81
C GLY A 100 18.14 10.14 -7.66
N LEU A 101 18.44 11.38 -7.29
CA LEU A 101 19.70 12.02 -7.66
C LEU A 101 20.78 11.46 -6.71
N THR A 102 21.76 10.76 -7.28
CA THR A 102 22.83 10.13 -6.50
C THR A 102 24.07 10.99 -6.52
N PHE A 103 24.67 11.20 -5.35
CA PHE A 103 25.92 11.92 -5.17
C PHE A 103 26.94 11.04 -4.48
N LEU A 104 28.21 11.14 -4.90
CA LEU A 104 29.32 10.59 -4.15
C LEU A 104 29.63 11.50 -2.96
N ILE A 105 29.92 10.91 -1.81
CA ILE A 105 30.27 11.63 -0.57
C ILE A 105 31.68 11.24 -0.13
N ASP A 106 32.42 12.22 0.38
CA ASP A 106 33.77 12.04 0.95
C ASP A 106 33.83 12.77 2.31
N PRO A 107 34.12 12.08 3.43
CA PRO A 107 34.33 10.63 3.55
C PRO A 107 33.06 9.81 3.24
N PRO A 108 33.18 8.54 2.81
CA PRO A 108 32.06 7.70 2.38
C PRO A 108 31.24 7.12 3.56
N TYR A 109 30.80 7.99 4.46
CA TYR A 109 29.94 7.62 5.58
C TYR A 109 28.47 7.74 5.17
N SER A 110 27.87 6.61 4.84
CA SER A 110 26.47 6.47 4.48
C SER A 110 25.79 5.37 5.29
N ILE A 111 24.46 5.36 5.33
CA ILE A 111 23.69 4.26 5.92
C ILE A 111 23.66 3.11 4.93
N HIS A 112 24.44 2.07 5.21
CA HIS A 112 24.40 0.83 4.45
C HIS A 112 23.61 -0.25 5.17
N PHE A 113 22.67 -0.90 4.47
CA PHE A 113 21.76 -1.87 5.07
C PHE A 113 22.50 -3.10 5.59
N ASP A 114 23.55 -3.53 4.91
CA ASP A 114 24.40 -4.64 5.35
C ASP A 114 25.08 -4.33 6.70
N ARG A 115 25.58 -3.10 6.90
CA ARG A 115 26.21 -2.67 8.16
C ARG A 115 25.20 -2.59 9.30
N LEU A 116 23.96 -2.16 9.01
CA LEU A 116 22.89 -2.12 10.00
C LEU A 116 22.45 -3.52 10.42
N LEU A 117 22.19 -4.41 9.46
CA LEU A 117 21.65 -5.74 9.71
C LEU A 117 22.69 -6.71 10.28
N ASN A 118 23.96 -6.56 9.92
CA ASN A 118 25.03 -7.42 10.44
C ASN A 118 25.57 -6.95 11.81
N ASN A 119 25.12 -5.80 12.32
CA ASN A 119 25.52 -5.31 13.63
C ASN A 119 24.55 -5.79 14.73
N ALA A 120 24.96 -6.81 15.47
CA ALA A 120 24.16 -7.40 16.55
C ALA A 120 23.71 -6.38 17.60
N SER A 121 24.51 -5.35 17.88
CA SER A 121 24.14 -4.32 18.85
C SER A 121 23.00 -3.43 18.34
N VAL A 122 22.98 -3.11 17.04
CA VAL A 122 21.92 -2.34 16.38
C VAL A 122 20.62 -3.14 16.39
N LEU A 123 20.68 -4.43 16.00
CA LEU A 123 19.52 -5.32 16.05
C LEU A 123 18.98 -5.49 17.47
N HIS A 124 19.86 -5.67 18.45
CA HIS A 124 19.46 -5.80 19.86
C HIS A 124 18.73 -4.55 20.36
N GLN A 125 19.25 -3.35 20.06
CA GLN A 125 18.60 -2.09 20.46
C GLN A 125 17.19 -1.95 19.86
N PHE A 126 17.03 -2.33 18.60
CA PHE A 126 15.73 -2.28 17.95
C PHE A 126 14.75 -3.30 18.52
N MET A 127 15.17 -4.57 18.62
CA MET A 127 14.30 -5.66 19.07
C MET A 127 13.85 -5.52 20.51
N GLN A 128 14.73 -5.07 21.41
CA GLN A 128 14.41 -4.96 22.84
C GLN A 128 13.76 -3.62 23.19
N PHE A 129 14.25 -2.53 22.62
CA PHE A 129 13.89 -1.18 23.05
C PHE A 129 13.15 -0.37 22.00
N HIS A 130 13.03 -0.87 20.75
CA HIS A 130 12.50 -0.12 19.61
C HIS A 130 13.24 1.20 19.41
N LYS A 131 14.57 1.19 19.56
CA LYS A 131 15.47 2.35 19.45
C LYS A 131 16.69 2.01 18.57
N GLY A 132 17.46 3.04 18.21
CA GLY A 132 18.72 2.90 17.48
C GLY A 132 18.53 2.97 15.97
N TRP A 133 19.61 2.76 15.21
CA TRP A 133 19.65 3.11 13.79
C TRP A 133 18.71 2.28 12.90
N ALA A 134 18.32 1.08 13.34
CA ALA A 134 17.31 0.27 12.65
C ALA A 134 15.88 0.83 12.76
N THR A 135 15.65 1.92 13.51
CA THR A 135 14.37 2.65 13.47
C THR A 135 14.27 3.62 12.30
N ILE A 136 15.35 3.86 11.56
CA ILE A 136 15.36 4.78 10.41
C ILE A 136 14.52 4.15 9.27
N PRO A 137 13.47 4.82 8.79
CA PRO A 137 12.52 4.24 7.85
C PRO A 137 13.13 4.15 6.45
N GLY A 138 13.68 2.98 6.10
CA GLY A 138 14.19 2.74 4.75
C GLY A 138 15.42 3.59 4.37
N GLY A 139 16.14 4.13 5.35
CA GLY A 139 17.28 5.04 5.12
C GLY A 139 16.89 6.49 4.83
N THR A 140 15.60 6.85 4.87
CA THR A 140 15.14 8.23 4.72
C THR A 140 15.40 9.01 6.01
N GLU A 141 16.31 9.97 5.94
CA GLU A 141 16.73 10.80 7.08
C GLU A 141 15.99 12.13 7.14
N ALA A 142 15.58 12.65 5.98
CA ALA A 142 14.79 13.87 5.89
C ALA A 142 13.81 13.84 4.73
N ILE A 143 12.71 14.58 4.91
CA ILE A 143 11.68 14.76 3.89
C ILE A 143 11.44 16.27 3.76
N GLY A 144 11.37 16.76 2.53
CA GLY A 144 11.01 18.14 2.22
C GLY A 144 9.82 18.19 1.28
N PHE A 145 8.87 19.07 1.56
CA PHE A 145 7.75 19.37 0.66
C PHE A 145 7.95 20.77 0.11
N ILE A 146 7.93 20.91 -1.21
CA ILE A 146 8.21 22.16 -1.92
C ILE A 146 7.03 22.48 -2.84
N ASP A 147 6.54 23.72 -2.78
CA ASP A 147 5.74 24.33 -3.84
C ASP A 147 6.72 24.99 -4.82
N ILE A 148 6.89 24.40 -6.00
CA ILE A 148 7.84 24.87 -7.02
C ILE A 148 7.51 26.29 -7.47
N LYS A 149 6.23 26.68 -7.47
CA LYS A 149 5.76 27.98 -7.95
C LYS A 149 5.91 29.06 -6.88
N ASN A 150 5.63 28.74 -5.63
CA ASN A 150 5.67 29.68 -4.51
C ASN A 150 6.43 29.11 -3.30
N PRO A 151 7.76 28.93 -3.40
CA PRO A 151 8.55 28.18 -2.41
C PRO A 151 8.62 28.82 -1.01
N PHE A 152 8.24 30.09 -0.89
CA PHE A 152 8.23 30.82 0.38
C PHE A 152 6.83 31.08 0.92
N ASP A 153 5.77 30.57 0.27
CA ASP A 153 4.42 30.68 0.81
C ASP A 153 4.21 29.62 1.91
N PRO A 154 4.08 30.01 3.19
CA PRO A 154 3.85 29.05 4.26
C PRO A 154 2.48 28.35 4.17
N LYS A 155 1.59 28.79 3.27
CA LYS A 155 0.30 28.20 2.97
C LYS A 155 0.23 27.57 1.57
N GLY A 156 1.38 27.48 0.88
CA GLY A 156 1.48 26.88 -0.45
C GLY A 156 1.08 25.40 -0.46
N TYR A 157 0.74 24.89 -1.65
CA TYR A 157 0.41 23.48 -1.85
C TYR A 157 1.62 22.80 -2.49
N PRO A 158 2.33 21.91 -1.77
CA PRO A 158 3.52 21.30 -2.33
C PRO A 158 3.18 20.44 -3.54
N ASP A 159 3.93 20.63 -4.62
CA ASP A 159 3.87 19.85 -5.85
C ASP A 159 5.13 18.98 -6.07
N LEU A 160 6.09 19.03 -5.14
CA LEU A 160 7.28 18.19 -5.08
C LEU A 160 7.57 17.69 -3.66
N GLU A 161 7.85 16.40 -3.55
CA GLU A 161 8.39 15.76 -2.34
C GLU A 161 9.85 15.36 -2.59
N LEU A 162 10.75 15.79 -1.72
CA LEU A 162 12.14 15.38 -1.69
C LEU A 162 12.35 14.36 -0.57
N LEU A 163 12.83 13.19 -0.96
CA LEU A 163 13.27 12.14 -0.05
C LEU A 163 14.80 12.17 0.03
N LEU A 164 15.34 12.56 1.18
CA LEU A 164 16.77 12.55 1.45
C LEU A 164 17.11 11.24 2.13
N ALA A 165 17.77 10.36 1.39
CA ALA A 165 18.21 9.06 1.86
C ALA A 165 19.72 8.93 1.72
N SER A 166 20.37 8.37 2.75
CA SER A 166 21.81 8.09 2.75
C SER A 166 22.13 6.70 2.22
N GLY A 167 21.50 6.32 1.11
CA GLY A 167 21.74 5.07 0.40
C GLY A 167 21.14 5.12 -1.00
N THR A 168 21.75 4.41 -1.94
CA THR A 168 21.31 4.37 -3.34
C THR A 168 21.32 2.94 -3.87
N MET A 169 20.56 2.67 -4.94
CA MET A 169 20.58 1.36 -5.59
C MET A 169 21.98 0.98 -6.12
N CYS A 170 22.83 1.96 -6.40
CA CYS A 170 24.20 1.75 -6.86
C CYS A 170 25.15 1.37 -5.71
N SER A 171 24.90 1.87 -4.50
CA SER A 171 25.75 1.64 -3.33
C SER A 171 25.25 0.53 -2.40
N GLU A 172 24.01 0.07 -2.57
CA GLU A 172 23.35 -0.94 -1.73
C GLU A 172 23.12 -2.28 -2.48
N PRO A 173 23.96 -3.30 -2.26
CA PRO A 173 23.78 -4.62 -2.85
C PRO A 173 22.43 -5.27 -2.51
N THR A 174 21.90 -5.01 -1.31
CA THR A 174 20.61 -5.55 -0.85
C THR A 174 19.43 -4.95 -1.62
N LEU A 175 19.46 -3.66 -1.93
CA LEU A 175 18.45 -3.00 -2.76
C LEU A 175 18.54 -3.51 -4.20
N ARG A 176 19.76 -3.57 -4.76
CA ARG A 176 20.02 -4.11 -6.10
C ARG A 176 19.41 -5.51 -6.28
N ALA A 177 19.65 -6.41 -5.33
CA ALA A 177 19.06 -7.75 -5.33
C ALA A 177 17.53 -7.73 -5.17
N SER A 178 16.98 -6.86 -4.31
CA SER A 178 15.53 -6.75 -4.07
C SER A 178 14.76 -6.26 -5.29
N PHE A 179 15.38 -5.42 -6.12
CA PHE A 179 14.82 -4.96 -7.39
C PHE A 179 15.16 -5.86 -8.58
N GLY A 180 15.85 -6.99 -8.35
CA GLY A 180 16.22 -7.93 -9.40
C GLY A 180 17.21 -7.37 -10.42
N ILE A 181 18.04 -6.41 -10.03
CA ILE A 181 19.02 -5.75 -10.91
C ILE A 181 20.30 -6.60 -10.93
N THR A 182 20.70 -7.06 -12.12
CA THR A 182 21.91 -7.87 -12.38
C THR A 182 23.04 -7.03 -12.96
N ASP A 183 24.28 -7.52 -12.90
CA ASP A 183 25.48 -6.88 -13.48
C ASP A 183 25.53 -6.95 -15.02
N GLU A 184 24.58 -7.68 -15.62
CA GLU A 184 24.29 -7.77 -17.06
C GLU A 184 23.21 -6.76 -17.47
#